data_AF-A0A761H663-F1
#
_entry.id   AF-A0A761H663-F1
#
_cell.length_a   1.000
_cell.length_b   1.000
_cell.length_c   1.000
_cell.angle_alpha   90.00
_cell.angle_beta   90.00
_cell.angle_gamma   90.00
#
_symmetry.space_group_name_H-M   'P 1'
#
loop_
_entity.id
_entity.type
_entity.pdbx_description
1 polymer ?
#
loop_
_entity_poly.entity_id
_entity_poly.type
_entity_poly.pdbx_seq_one_letter_code
_entity_poly.pdbx_strand_id
1 'polypeptide(L)'
;MEHQRELYQQRGYSEDLLPKTETQRNWKAFNYFTLWMGSVHNVPNYVMVGGFFILGLSTFNIMLAIIISALFIAAAMVMNGAAGSKYGVPFAMILRGSYGVRGALFPGLLRGGIAAIMWFGLQCYAGSLAFLILIGKIWPGFLTLGGDFKLLGLSLPGLITFLIFWIINVGIGFGGGKVLNKFTAILNPCIYIVFGGMAIWAISLVGIGPILDYLPSGVQKAEHSGFLFLVVINAVVAVWAAPAVSASDFTQNAHSFRAQAYFVLDTDQFEEIGTLAKCSPPIRDQENQKGMWEKLFNGEIDCLVSDHSPCPPEMKAGNIMQAWGGIAGLQNCMDVMFDEAVQKRGMSLPMFGKLMATNAADIFGLKHKGRIAPGKDADLVFIQPDSSYVLKNEDLEYRHKVSPYVGRTIGARITKTILRGDVIYDIEHGFPVPPKGQFILKHQQ
;
A
#
# COMPACT_ATOMS: atom_id res chain seq x y z
N MET A 1 -18.09 14.24 0.77
CA MET A 1 -16.71 14.79 0.62
C MET A 1 -16.65 16.23 0.10
N GLU A 2 -17.48 16.63 -0.87
CA GLU A 2 -17.45 18.01 -1.41
C GLU A 2 -17.77 19.08 -0.35
N HIS A 3 -18.79 18.85 0.48
CA HIS A 3 -19.10 19.72 1.61
C HIS A 3 -17.93 19.90 2.61
N GLN A 4 -17.16 18.84 2.87
CA GLN A 4 -15.96 18.94 3.73
C GLN A 4 -14.84 19.74 3.05
N ARG A 5 -14.67 19.61 1.73
CA ARG A 5 -13.69 20.41 0.97
C ARG A 5 -14.05 21.89 0.99
N GLU A 6 -15.33 22.24 0.84
CA GLU A 6 -15.82 23.61 0.98
C GLU A 6 -15.57 24.16 2.39
N LEU A 7 -15.84 23.38 3.44
CA LEU A 7 -15.54 23.77 4.83
C LEU A 7 -14.04 24.01 5.05
N TYR A 8 -13.16 23.19 4.47
CA TYR A 8 -11.72 23.42 4.54
C TYR A 8 -11.28 24.65 3.72
N GLN A 9 -11.87 24.89 2.54
CA GLN A 9 -11.61 26.11 1.77
C GLN A 9 -12.01 27.36 2.54
N GLN A 10 -13.18 27.37 3.19
CA GLN A 10 -13.63 28.47 4.05
C GLN A 10 -12.68 28.70 5.25
N ARG A 11 -11.98 27.65 5.70
CA ARG A 11 -10.93 27.73 6.74
C ARG A 11 -9.55 28.12 6.21
N GLY A 12 -9.44 28.49 4.93
CA GLY A 12 -8.22 29.01 4.30
C GLY A 12 -7.24 27.93 3.83
N TYR A 13 -7.69 26.70 3.59
CA TYR A 13 -6.85 25.69 2.94
C TYR A 13 -6.79 25.93 1.43
N SER A 14 -5.58 25.91 0.85
CA SER A 14 -5.38 25.97 -0.59
C SER A 14 -5.88 24.68 -1.26
N GLU A 15 -6.22 24.77 -2.55
CA GLU A 15 -6.77 23.66 -3.33
C GLU A 15 -5.87 22.41 -3.30
N ASP A 16 -4.55 22.60 -3.33
CA ASP A 16 -3.55 21.53 -3.27
C ASP A 16 -3.53 20.76 -1.94
N LEU A 17 -3.95 21.41 -0.85
CA LEU A 17 -3.97 20.84 0.49
C LEU A 17 -5.31 20.20 0.85
N LEU A 18 -6.33 20.30 -0.02
CA LEU A 18 -7.62 19.71 0.23
C LEU A 18 -7.55 18.18 0.14
N PRO A 19 -8.41 17.46 0.89
CA PRO A 19 -8.55 16.03 0.74
C PRO A 19 -8.81 15.65 -0.72
N LYS A 20 -8.08 14.65 -1.23
CA LYS A 20 -8.21 14.17 -2.60
C LYS A 20 -9.56 13.50 -2.82
N THR A 21 -10.23 13.88 -3.91
CA THR A 21 -11.49 13.25 -4.33
C THR A 21 -11.25 11.84 -4.84
N GLU A 22 -12.30 11.04 -4.92
CA GLU A 22 -12.19 9.64 -5.34
C GLU A 22 -11.65 9.51 -6.77
N THR A 23 -12.03 10.42 -7.66
CA THR A 23 -11.49 10.52 -9.04
C THR A 23 -10.00 10.87 -9.09
N GLN A 24 -9.46 11.50 -8.05
CA GLN A 24 -8.03 11.81 -7.92
C GLN A 24 -7.23 10.66 -7.31
N ARG A 25 -7.89 9.68 -6.66
CA ARG A 25 -7.27 8.58 -5.90
C ARG A 25 -7.04 7.35 -6.77
N ASN A 26 -6.15 7.47 -7.75
CA ASN A 26 -5.93 6.45 -8.78
C ASN A 26 -4.65 5.61 -8.63
N TRP A 27 -3.92 5.73 -7.51
CA TRP A 27 -2.67 5.00 -7.31
C TRP A 27 -2.91 3.58 -6.81
N LYS A 28 -2.36 2.61 -7.56
CA LYS A 28 -2.34 1.18 -7.23
C LYS A 28 -0.96 0.78 -6.70
N ALA A 29 -0.82 -0.46 -6.21
CA ALA A 29 0.44 -0.96 -5.63
C ALA A 29 1.67 -0.73 -6.53
N PHE A 30 1.52 -0.87 -7.85
CA PHE A 30 2.60 -0.67 -8.82
C PHE A 30 3.09 0.80 -8.90
N ASN A 31 2.20 1.78 -8.69
CA ASN A 31 2.59 3.20 -8.63
C ASN A 31 3.51 3.45 -7.43
N TYR A 32 3.17 2.90 -6.27
CA TYR A 32 4.01 2.99 -5.08
C TYR A 32 5.34 2.27 -5.26
N PHE A 33 5.32 1.06 -5.83
CA PHE A 33 6.56 0.35 -6.17
C PHE A 33 7.47 1.22 -7.05
N THR A 34 6.95 1.79 -8.13
CA THR A 34 7.71 2.64 -9.05
C THR A 34 8.23 3.92 -8.38
N LEU A 35 7.41 4.56 -7.53
CA LEU A 35 7.81 5.74 -6.76
C LEU A 35 8.99 5.45 -5.82
N TRP A 36 8.88 4.38 -5.03
CA TRP A 36 9.91 4.04 -4.05
C TRP A 36 11.18 3.56 -4.73
N MET A 37 11.06 2.79 -5.82
CA MET A 37 12.22 2.39 -6.61
C MET A 37 12.98 3.59 -7.18
N GLY A 38 12.28 4.58 -7.73
CA GLY A 38 12.92 5.83 -8.18
C GLY A 38 13.64 6.57 -7.04
N SER A 39 13.08 6.54 -5.83
CA SER A 39 13.61 7.26 -4.67
C SER A 39 14.82 6.56 -4.04
N VAL A 40 14.90 5.22 -4.10
CA VAL A 40 16.02 4.43 -3.57
C VAL A 40 17.31 4.68 -4.38
N HIS A 41 17.19 4.81 -5.69
CA HIS A 41 18.33 4.96 -6.60
C HIS A 41 18.77 6.43 -6.74
N ASN A 42 19.57 6.90 -5.79
CA ASN A 42 20.18 8.24 -5.86
C ASN A 42 21.66 8.20 -5.43
N VAL A 43 22.45 9.16 -5.91
CA VAL A 43 23.90 9.20 -5.71
C VAL A 43 24.30 9.24 -4.23
N PRO A 44 23.71 10.10 -3.38
CA PRO A 44 24.01 10.12 -1.94
C PRO A 44 23.83 8.76 -1.25
N ASN A 45 22.80 7.98 -1.59
CA ASN A 45 22.60 6.64 -1.03
C ASN A 45 23.78 5.71 -1.35
N TYR A 46 24.28 5.72 -2.59
CA TYR A 46 25.43 4.90 -2.97
C TYR A 46 26.72 5.35 -2.27
N VAL A 47 26.93 6.66 -2.17
CA VAL A 47 28.08 7.23 -1.45
C VAL A 47 28.04 6.85 0.03
N MET A 48 26.87 6.91 0.66
CA MET A 48 26.69 6.49 2.05
C MET A 48 27.04 5.01 2.25
N VAL A 49 26.54 4.12 1.38
CA VAL A 49 26.87 2.69 1.47
C VAL A 49 28.36 2.44 1.26
N GLY A 50 29.00 3.15 0.32
CA GLY A 50 30.46 3.13 0.15
C GLY A 50 31.19 3.58 1.42
N GLY A 51 30.70 4.60 2.11
CA GLY A 51 31.25 5.10 3.37
C GLY A 51 31.17 4.08 4.52
N PHE A 52 30.18 3.19 4.54
CA PHE A 52 30.07 2.17 5.59
C PHE A 52 31.23 1.17 5.57
N PHE A 53 31.86 0.93 4.42
CA PHE A 53 33.04 0.06 4.34
C PHE A 53 34.25 0.63 5.07
N ILE A 54 34.33 1.96 5.26
CA ILE A 54 35.39 2.62 6.04
C ILE A 54 35.28 2.25 7.54
N LEU A 55 34.09 1.85 8.00
CA LEU A 55 33.86 1.40 9.37
C LEU A 55 34.45 0.01 9.66
N GLY A 56 35.06 -0.67 8.68
CA GLY A 56 35.66 -1.99 8.87
C GLY A 56 34.64 -3.12 9.07
N LEU A 57 33.37 -2.88 8.71
CA LEU A 57 32.32 -3.90 8.70
C LEU A 57 32.38 -4.76 7.43
N SER A 58 32.04 -6.04 7.57
CA SER A 58 31.90 -6.93 6.40
C SER A 58 30.72 -6.51 5.53
N THR A 59 30.80 -6.82 4.24
CA THR A 59 29.71 -6.59 3.28
C THR A 59 28.39 -7.21 3.77
N PHE A 60 28.45 -8.41 4.34
CA PHE A 60 27.26 -9.09 4.87
C PHE A 60 26.58 -8.29 6.00
N ASN A 61 27.35 -7.76 6.96
CA ASN A 61 26.81 -6.98 8.07
C ASN A 61 26.17 -5.68 7.57
N ILE A 62 26.80 -5.02 6.60
CA ILE A 62 26.25 -3.80 5.99
C ILE A 62 24.93 -4.12 5.26
N MET A 63 24.89 -5.19 4.46
CA MET A 63 23.67 -5.62 3.77
C MET A 63 22.54 -5.96 4.75
N LEU A 64 22.84 -6.72 5.81
CA LEU A 64 21.84 -7.09 6.81
C LEU A 64 21.30 -5.86 7.55
N ALA A 65 22.17 -4.91 7.91
CA ALA A 65 21.76 -3.65 8.52
C ALA A 65 20.81 -2.85 7.61
N ILE A 66 21.10 -2.79 6.31
CA ILE A 66 20.25 -2.13 5.31
C ILE A 66 18.88 -2.82 5.21
N ILE A 67 18.84 -4.15 5.16
CA ILE A 67 17.57 -4.92 5.09
C ILE A 67 16.70 -4.67 6.32
N ILE A 68 17.28 -4.76 7.52
CA ILE A 68 16.55 -4.51 8.77
C ILE A 68 16.02 -3.08 8.82
N SER A 69 16.85 -2.11 8.40
CA SER A 69 16.44 -0.71 8.31
C SER A 69 15.27 -0.53 7.34
N ALA A 70 15.32 -1.17 6.17
CA ALA A 70 14.26 -1.10 5.16
C ALA A 70 12.92 -1.65 5.69
N LEU A 71 12.94 -2.76 6.43
CA LEU A 71 11.74 -3.32 7.06
C LEU A 71 11.17 -2.38 8.12
N PHE A 72 12.02 -1.78 8.95
CA PHE A 72 11.61 -0.80 9.95
C PHE A 72 11.00 0.45 9.32
N ILE A 73 11.65 1.02 8.29
CA ILE A 73 11.17 2.16 7.51
C ILE A 73 9.82 1.82 6.86
N ALA A 74 9.69 0.65 6.24
CA ALA A 74 8.45 0.21 5.61
C ALA A 74 7.29 0.14 6.62
N ALA A 75 7.52 -0.40 7.81
CA ALA A 75 6.52 -0.44 8.88
C ALA A 75 6.11 0.98 9.30
N ALA A 76 7.07 1.88 9.53
CA ALA A 76 6.81 3.28 9.89
C ALA A 76 6.00 4.01 8.81
N MET A 77 6.33 3.78 7.54
CA MET A 77 5.64 4.37 6.39
C MET A 77 4.21 3.86 6.24
N VAL A 78 3.95 2.57 6.47
CA VAL A 78 2.60 2.02 6.44
C VAL A 78 1.74 2.65 7.54
N MET A 79 2.29 2.78 8.75
CA MET A 79 1.58 3.39 9.88
C MET A 79 1.25 4.87 9.61
N ASN A 80 2.24 5.67 9.21
CA ASN A 80 2.04 7.11 8.93
C ASN A 80 1.24 7.35 7.64
N GLY A 81 1.28 6.41 6.69
CA GLY A 81 0.54 6.47 5.44
C GLY A 81 -0.93 6.07 5.57
N ALA A 82 -1.35 5.45 6.68
CA ALA A 82 -2.71 4.94 6.85
C ALA A 82 -3.77 6.04 6.77
N ALA A 83 -3.55 7.19 7.43
CA ALA A 83 -4.48 8.32 7.40
C ALA A 83 -4.61 8.94 6.00
N GLY A 84 -3.48 9.10 5.28
CA GLY A 84 -3.50 9.54 3.89
C GLY A 84 -4.28 8.55 3.02
N SER A 85 -3.99 7.25 3.14
CA SER A 85 -4.68 6.20 2.38
C SER A 85 -6.16 6.03 2.74
N LYS A 86 -6.61 6.44 3.92
CA LYS A 86 -8.01 6.33 4.31
C LYS A 86 -8.79 7.57 3.91
N TYR A 87 -8.30 8.74 4.30
CA TYR A 87 -9.05 10.00 4.20
C TYR A 87 -8.63 10.88 3.01
N GLY A 88 -7.62 10.48 2.23
CA GLY A 88 -7.12 11.29 1.12
C GLY A 88 -6.47 12.60 1.58
N VAL A 89 -6.05 12.69 2.84
CA VAL A 89 -5.50 13.92 3.42
C VAL A 89 -3.97 13.96 3.32
N PRO A 90 -3.37 15.11 3.01
CA PRO A 90 -1.91 15.27 2.97
C PRO A 90 -1.30 15.35 4.36
N PHE A 91 0.02 15.19 4.45
CA PHE A 91 0.78 15.30 5.70
C PHE A 91 0.51 16.61 6.42
N ALA A 92 0.47 17.73 5.68
CA ALA A 92 0.27 19.06 6.26
C ALA A 92 -1.07 19.21 7.01
N MET A 93 -2.12 18.48 6.60
CA MET A 93 -3.39 18.45 7.31
C MET A 93 -3.30 17.61 8.58
N ILE A 94 -2.69 16.42 8.50
CA ILE A 94 -2.51 15.51 9.65
C ILE A 94 -1.67 16.19 10.74
N LEU A 95 -0.62 16.91 10.33
CA LEU A 95 0.30 17.61 11.22
C LEU A 95 -0.41 18.64 12.10
N ARG A 96 -1.44 19.30 11.57
CA ARG A 96 -2.28 20.26 12.33
C ARG A 96 -3.13 19.57 13.40
N GLY A 97 -3.45 18.28 13.24
CA GLY A 97 -4.14 17.50 14.27
C GLY A 97 -3.28 17.28 15.52
N SER A 98 -1.97 17.10 15.34
CA SER A 98 -1.04 16.88 16.45
C SER A 98 -0.48 18.17 17.05
N TYR A 99 -0.18 19.17 16.23
CA TYR A 99 0.52 20.40 16.66
C TYR A 99 -0.37 21.66 16.65
N GLY A 100 -1.63 21.55 16.24
CA GLY A 100 -2.50 22.70 15.99
C GLY A 100 -2.09 23.51 14.76
N VAL A 101 -2.86 24.54 14.42
CA VAL A 101 -2.67 25.32 13.18
C VAL A 101 -1.33 26.07 13.18
N ARG A 102 -1.01 26.75 14.29
CA ARG A 102 0.24 27.53 14.41
C ARG A 102 1.44 26.64 14.73
N GLY A 103 1.26 25.62 15.58
CA GLY A 103 2.36 24.73 15.95
C GLY A 103 2.84 23.86 14.79
N ALA A 104 1.96 23.49 13.86
CA ALA A 104 2.33 22.73 12.65
C ALA A 104 3.30 23.47 11.72
N LEU A 105 3.41 24.81 11.83
CA LEU A 105 4.36 25.59 11.03
C LEU A 105 5.81 25.22 11.33
N PHE A 106 6.13 24.89 12.58
CA PHE A 106 7.50 24.53 12.97
C PHE A 106 7.98 23.22 12.31
N PRO A 107 7.34 22.06 12.49
CA PRO A 107 7.71 20.84 11.77
C PRO A 107 7.53 20.98 10.25
N GLY A 108 6.56 21.78 9.80
CA GLY A 108 6.39 22.12 8.38
C GLY A 108 7.62 22.84 7.80
N LEU A 109 8.18 23.82 8.50
CA LEU A 109 9.38 24.55 8.10
C LEU A 109 10.63 23.67 8.15
N LEU A 110 10.81 22.91 9.23
CA LEU A 110 11.97 22.03 9.40
C LEU A 110 12.04 20.99 8.27
N ARG A 111 10.89 20.34 7.96
CA ARG A 111 10.83 19.30 6.94
C ARG A 111 10.74 19.88 5.53
N GLY A 112 9.79 20.79 5.29
CA GLY A 112 9.46 21.29 3.94
C GLY A 112 10.37 22.41 3.47
N GLY A 113 10.90 23.23 4.37
CA GLY A 113 11.84 24.29 4.03
C GLY A 113 13.29 23.81 4.14
N ILE A 114 13.73 23.54 5.37
CA ILE A 114 15.16 23.30 5.65
C ILE A 114 15.62 21.98 5.04
N ALA A 115 15.01 20.86 5.43
CA ALA A 115 15.45 19.54 4.98
C ALA A 115 15.32 19.38 3.45
N ALA A 116 14.23 19.84 2.85
CA ALA A 116 14.03 19.75 1.40
C ALA A 116 15.08 20.57 0.61
N ILE A 117 15.38 21.80 1.02
CA ILE A 117 16.41 22.64 0.37
C ILE A 117 17.79 22.02 0.53
N MET A 118 18.12 21.50 1.73
CA MET A 118 19.39 20.83 1.97
C MET A 118 19.55 19.58 1.10
N TRP A 119 18.51 18.75 0.99
CA TRP A 119 18.53 17.57 0.14
C TRP A 119 18.63 17.92 -1.34
N PHE A 120 17.90 18.94 -1.79
CA PHE A 120 18.00 19.41 -3.17
C PHE A 120 19.42 19.89 -3.50
N GLY A 121 20.03 20.68 -2.61
CA GLY A 121 21.41 21.14 -2.75
C GLY A 121 22.42 19.98 -2.79
N LEU A 122 22.28 19.00 -1.87
CA LEU A 122 23.14 17.82 -1.82
C LEU A 122 23.02 16.97 -3.10
N GLN A 123 21.81 16.75 -3.61
CA GLN A 123 21.59 16.00 -4.85
C GLN A 123 22.14 16.75 -6.07
N CYS A 124 21.96 18.08 -6.14
CA CYS A 124 22.54 18.90 -7.21
C CYS A 124 24.07 18.84 -7.19
N TYR A 125 24.67 18.90 -6.01
CA TYR A 125 26.12 18.80 -5.85
C TYR A 125 26.64 17.41 -6.24
N ALA A 126 26.03 16.34 -5.74
CA ALA A 126 26.43 14.98 -6.09
C ALA A 126 26.30 14.71 -7.60
N GLY A 127 25.21 15.19 -8.21
CA GLY A 127 24.99 15.10 -9.66
C GLY A 127 25.97 15.94 -10.48
N SER A 128 26.34 17.13 -10.00
CA SER A 128 27.30 17.98 -10.69
C SER A 128 28.72 17.42 -10.66
N LEU A 129 29.08 16.66 -9.63
CA LEU A 129 30.35 15.91 -9.60
C LEU A 129 30.38 14.82 -10.68
N ALA A 130 29.29 14.05 -10.82
CA ALA A 130 29.18 13.07 -11.89
C ALA A 130 29.27 13.72 -13.28
N PHE A 131 28.63 14.89 -13.44
CA PHE A 131 28.70 15.67 -14.68
C PHE A 131 30.10 16.23 -14.95
N LEU A 132 30.80 16.68 -13.91
CA LEU A 132 32.20 17.12 -13.99
C LEU A 132 33.13 16.00 -14.44
N ILE A 133 32.97 14.79 -13.88
CA ILE A 133 33.75 13.62 -14.28
C ILE A 133 33.48 13.28 -15.75
N LEU A 134 32.23 13.34 -16.19
CA LEU A 134 31.85 13.09 -17.58
C LEU A 134 32.50 14.09 -18.54
N ILE A 135 32.41 15.39 -18.25
CA ILE A 135 33.03 16.44 -19.07
C ILE A 135 34.55 16.28 -19.04
N GLY A 136 35.16 16.06 -17.88
CA GLY A 136 36.61 15.87 -17.76
C GLY A 136 37.13 14.68 -18.56
N LYS A 137 36.31 13.65 -18.76
CA LYS A 137 36.66 12.50 -19.60
C LYS A 137 36.61 12.82 -21.10
N ILE A 138 35.73 13.74 -21.52
CA ILE A 138 35.58 14.17 -22.93
C ILE A 138 36.56 15.30 -23.26
N TRP A 139 36.76 16.22 -22.33
CA TRP A 139 37.61 17.40 -22.45
C TRP A 139 38.44 17.59 -21.17
N PRO A 140 39.63 16.95 -21.08
CA PRO A 140 40.48 17.02 -19.89
C PRO A 140 40.91 18.45 -19.51
N GLY A 141 41.13 19.32 -20.51
CA GLY A 141 41.50 20.73 -20.30
C GLY A 141 40.42 21.57 -19.58
N PHE A 142 39.17 21.08 -19.53
CA PHE A 142 38.12 21.70 -18.74
C PHE A 142 38.42 21.64 -17.23
N LEU A 143 39.06 20.57 -16.75
CA LEU A 143 39.35 20.38 -15.32
C LEU A 143 40.37 21.40 -14.76
N THR A 144 41.18 21.98 -15.64
CA THR A 144 42.21 22.97 -15.29
C THR A 144 41.75 24.42 -15.49
N LEU A 145 40.52 24.62 -15.98
CA LEU A 145 39.98 25.95 -16.26
C LEU A 145 39.92 26.78 -14.96
N GLY A 146 40.45 27.99 -14.96
CA GLY A 146 40.44 28.89 -13.80
C GLY A 146 41.54 28.67 -12.77
N GLY A 147 42.47 27.73 -13.00
CA GLY A 147 43.63 27.52 -12.12
C GLY A 147 43.24 27.27 -10.66
N ASP A 148 43.77 28.08 -9.75
CA ASP A 148 43.55 27.98 -8.29
C ASP A 148 42.25 28.65 -7.80
N PHE A 149 41.41 29.17 -8.71
CA PHE A 149 40.15 29.81 -8.32
C PHE A 149 39.26 28.84 -7.53
N LYS A 150 38.86 29.25 -6.33
CA LYS A 150 37.91 28.54 -5.48
C LYS A 150 36.83 29.48 -4.98
N LEU A 151 35.57 29.09 -5.13
CA LEU A 151 34.42 29.77 -4.55
C LEU A 151 33.59 28.76 -3.76
N LEU A 152 33.36 29.02 -2.47
CA LEU A 152 32.62 28.13 -1.57
C LEU A 152 33.17 26.68 -1.54
N GLY A 153 34.48 26.51 -1.76
CA GLY A 153 35.15 25.21 -1.82
C GLY A 153 35.10 24.50 -3.17
N LEU A 154 34.41 25.07 -4.18
CA LEU A 154 34.35 24.55 -5.54
C LEU A 154 35.41 25.20 -6.44
N SER A 155 36.05 24.40 -7.30
CA SER A 155 36.86 24.92 -8.40
C SER A 155 35.97 25.55 -9.48
N LEU A 156 36.54 26.41 -10.35
CA LEU A 156 35.78 27.01 -11.45
C LEU A 156 35.02 25.98 -12.32
N PRO A 157 35.63 24.84 -12.72
CA PRO A 157 34.93 23.80 -13.46
C PRO A 157 33.78 23.19 -12.65
N GLY A 158 34.01 22.96 -11.35
CA GLY A 158 32.98 22.45 -10.45
C GLY A 158 31.81 23.41 -10.25
N LEU A 159 32.06 24.72 -10.22
CA LEU A 159 31.02 25.73 -10.15
C LEU A 159 30.19 25.76 -11.44
N ILE A 160 30.84 25.71 -12.60
CA ILE A 160 30.16 25.69 -13.91
C ILE A 160 29.26 24.46 -14.01
N THR A 161 29.77 23.26 -13.69
CA THR A 161 28.98 22.04 -13.76
C THR A 161 27.86 22.03 -12.74
N PHE A 162 28.08 22.58 -11.54
CA PHE A 162 27.03 22.75 -10.54
C PHE A 162 25.91 23.65 -11.05
N LEU A 163 26.23 24.83 -11.58
CA LEU A 163 25.24 25.76 -12.11
C LEU A 163 24.45 25.18 -13.27
N ILE A 164 25.12 24.52 -14.23
CA ILE A 164 24.44 23.86 -15.35
C ILE A 164 23.49 22.77 -14.83
N PHE A 165 23.99 21.90 -13.95
CA PHE A 165 23.18 20.81 -13.39
C PHE A 165 21.99 21.34 -12.60
N TRP A 166 22.19 22.39 -11.81
CA TRP A 166 21.14 23.07 -11.06
C TRP A 166 20.09 23.69 -11.99
N ILE A 167 20.49 24.43 -13.03
CA ILE A 167 19.58 25.04 -14.02
C ILE A 167 18.71 23.97 -14.68
N ILE A 168 19.32 22.84 -15.09
CA ILE A 168 18.58 21.73 -15.70
C ILE A 168 17.54 21.16 -14.73
N ASN A 169 17.92 20.92 -13.46
CA ASN A 169 16.99 20.38 -12.46
C ASN A 169 15.85 21.35 -12.14
N VAL A 170 16.15 22.65 -12.01
CA VAL A 170 15.15 23.70 -11.82
C VAL A 170 14.22 23.80 -13.03
N GLY A 171 14.78 23.72 -14.25
CA GLY A 171 14.01 23.73 -15.50
C GLY A 171 13.05 22.54 -15.62
N ILE A 172 13.51 21.33 -15.27
CA ILE A 172 12.65 20.14 -15.19
C ILE A 172 11.57 20.33 -14.12
N GLY A 173 11.92 20.92 -12.98
CA GLY A 173 10.99 21.27 -11.91
C GLY A 173 9.84 22.18 -12.38
N PHE A 174 10.16 23.22 -13.16
CA PHE A 174 9.15 24.10 -13.76
C PHE A 174 8.28 23.42 -14.83
N GLY A 175 8.78 22.35 -15.47
CA GLY A 175 8.00 21.53 -16.41
C GLY A 175 6.82 20.77 -15.77
N GLY A 176 6.77 20.71 -14.43
CA GLY A 176 5.67 20.11 -13.68
C GLY A 176 5.59 18.58 -13.80
N GLY A 177 4.54 18.02 -13.19
CA GLY A 177 4.41 16.56 -13.03
C GLY A 177 4.35 15.75 -14.34
N LYS A 178 3.85 16.32 -15.44
CA LYS A 178 3.78 15.62 -16.74
C LYS A 178 5.16 15.37 -17.34
N VAL A 179 6.05 16.37 -17.28
CA VAL A 179 7.44 16.24 -17.76
C VAL A 179 8.20 15.28 -16.87
N LEU A 180 8.06 15.44 -15.55
CA LEU A 180 8.69 14.56 -14.56
C LEU A 180 8.30 13.10 -14.77
N ASN A 181 7.00 12.80 -14.94
CA ASN A 181 6.54 11.42 -15.14
C ASN A 181 7.09 10.78 -16.41
N LYS A 182 7.16 11.53 -17.53
CA LYS A 182 7.77 11.01 -18.77
C LYS A 182 9.27 10.75 -18.60
N PHE A 183 9.96 11.66 -17.91
CA PHE A 183 11.39 11.53 -17.63
C PHE A 183 11.69 10.29 -16.77
N THR A 184 10.95 10.13 -15.67
CA THR A 184 11.10 9.00 -14.74
C THR A 184 10.76 7.65 -15.39
N ALA A 185 9.76 7.61 -16.28
CA ALA A 185 9.39 6.39 -16.99
C ALA A 185 10.52 5.85 -17.89
N ILE A 186 11.36 6.73 -18.44
CA ILE A 186 12.53 6.35 -19.25
C ILE A 186 13.72 6.00 -18.35
N LEU A 187 13.95 6.79 -17.31
CA LEU A 187 15.13 6.66 -16.46
C LEU A 187 15.11 5.35 -15.64
N ASN A 188 13.94 4.95 -15.13
CA ASN A 188 13.81 3.79 -14.24
C ASN A 188 14.33 2.49 -14.90
N PRO A 189 13.89 2.09 -16.11
CA PRO A 189 14.46 0.93 -16.80
C PRO A 189 15.98 1.02 -17.02
N CYS A 190 16.49 2.19 -17.40
CA CYS A 190 17.92 2.39 -17.65
C CYS A 190 18.77 2.14 -16.40
N ILE A 191 18.30 2.59 -15.23
CA ILE A 191 18.98 2.34 -13.95
C ILE A 191 19.13 0.84 -13.70
N TYR A 192 18.08 0.04 -13.92
CA TYR A 192 18.17 -1.42 -13.71
C TYR A 192 19.11 -2.11 -14.68
N ILE A 193 19.10 -1.71 -15.96
CA ILE A 193 20.00 -2.28 -16.96
C ILE A 193 21.45 -2.01 -16.56
N VAL A 194 21.76 -0.78 -16.14
CA VAL A 194 23.12 -0.39 -15.76
C VAL A 194 23.53 -1.06 -14.45
N PHE A 195 22.79 -0.88 -13.34
CA PHE A 195 23.20 -1.40 -12.04
C PHE A 195 23.07 -2.93 -11.95
N GLY A 196 22.01 -3.50 -12.53
CA GLY A 196 21.85 -4.95 -12.62
C GLY A 196 22.93 -5.56 -13.51
N GLY A 197 23.22 -4.95 -14.66
CA GLY A 197 24.31 -5.36 -15.53
C GLY A 197 25.68 -5.27 -14.85
N MET A 198 25.95 -4.18 -14.13
CA MET A 198 27.18 -4.01 -13.35
C MET A 198 27.32 -5.05 -12.23
N ALA A 199 26.21 -5.39 -11.54
CA ALA A 199 26.22 -6.42 -10.50
C ALA A 199 26.49 -7.81 -11.10
N ILE A 200 25.82 -8.17 -12.19
CA ILE A 200 26.05 -9.43 -12.91
C ILE A 200 27.51 -9.50 -13.39
N TRP A 201 28.01 -8.42 -13.98
CA TRP A 201 29.38 -8.32 -14.45
C TRP A 201 30.39 -8.49 -13.31
N ALA A 202 30.21 -7.78 -12.19
CA ALA A 202 31.08 -7.91 -11.02
C ALA A 202 31.08 -9.35 -10.46
N ILE A 203 29.90 -9.95 -10.32
CA ILE A 203 29.77 -11.35 -9.88
C ILE A 203 30.45 -12.31 -10.87
N SER A 204 30.34 -12.06 -12.17
CA SER A 204 30.98 -12.91 -13.20
C SER A 204 32.51 -12.85 -13.18
N LEU A 205 33.09 -11.73 -12.71
CA LEU A 205 34.54 -11.54 -12.67
C LEU A 205 35.21 -12.19 -11.46
N VAL A 206 34.59 -12.11 -10.28
CA VAL A 206 35.23 -12.51 -9.01
C VAL A 206 34.43 -13.53 -8.20
N GLY A 207 33.19 -13.82 -8.59
CA GLY A 207 32.27 -14.63 -7.79
C GLY A 207 31.69 -13.88 -6.58
N ILE A 208 30.74 -14.50 -5.89
CA ILE A 208 30.02 -13.85 -4.76
C ILE A 208 30.88 -13.82 -3.48
N GLY A 209 31.69 -14.85 -3.23
CA GLY A 209 32.50 -14.98 -2.01
C GLY A 209 33.41 -13.77 -1.76
N PRO A 210 34.30 -13.42 -2.71
CA PRO A 210 35.19 -12.26 -2.57
C PRO A 210 34.46 -10.91 -2.42
N ILE A 211 33.24 -10.79 -2.94
CA ILE A 211 32.40 -9.59 -2.76
C ILE A 211 31.89 -9.50 -1.31
N LEU A 212 31.48 -10.62 -0.73
CA LEU A 212 30.99 -10.68 0.66
C LEU A 212 32.12 -10.47 1.68
N ASP A 213 33.33 -10.91 1.34
CA ASP A 213 34.53 -10.78 2.18
C ASP A 213 35.32 -9.48 1.94
N TYR A 214 34.82 -8.60 1.07
CA TYR A 214 35.51 -7.37 0.69
C TYR A 214 35.75 -6.44 1.89
N LEU A 215 37.00 -5.98 2.02
CA LEU A 215 37.43 -4.93 2.95
C LEU A 215 38.36 -3.96 2.19
N PRO A 216 38.15 -2.64 2.28
CA PRO A 216 39.02 -1.67 1.63
C PRO A 216 40.47 -1.76 2.12
N SER A 217 41.42 -1.59 1.21
CA SER A 217 42.84 -1.56 1.55
C SER A 217 43.15 -0.43 2.55
N GLY A 218 43.83 -0.77 3.64
CA GLY A 218 44.16 0.18 4.72
C GLY A 218 43.09 0.33 5.82
N VAL A 219 41.97 -0.39 5.73
CA VAL A 219 40.93 -0.43 6.77
C VAL A 219 41.05 -1.72 7.58
N GLN A 220 41.14 -1.60 8.90
CA GLN A 220 41.14 -2.75 9.82
C GLN A 220 39.72 -3.24 10.09
N LYS A 221 39.56 -4.53 10.39
CA LYS A 221 38.27 -5.08 10.83
C LYS A 221 37.81 -4.40 12.12
N ALA A 222 36.53 -4.06 12.17
CA ALA A 222 35.93 -3.41 13.34
C ALA A 222 36.07 -4.25 14.62
N GLU A 223 36.59 -3.65 15.69
CA GLU A 223 36.63 -4.26 17.04
C GLU A 223 35.24 -4.35 17.68
N HIS A 224 34.36 -3.36 17.42
CA HIS A 224 32.99 -3.30 17.95
C HIS A 224 31.93 -3.42 16.83
N SER A 225 31.93 -4.57 16.15
CA SER A 225 31.05 -4.84 15.01
C SER A 225 29.55 -4.65 15.30
N GLY A 226 29.09 -5.00 16.51
CA GLY A 226 27.68 -4.84 16.91
C GLY A 226 27.23 -3.38 17.09
N PHE A 227 28.08 -2.52 17.67
CA PHE A 227 27.74 -1.10 17.81
C PHE A 227 27.73 -0.40 16.46
N LEU A 228 28.74 -0.64 15.62
CA LEU A 228 28.83 -0.07 14.28
C LEU A 228 27.70 -0.55 13.36
N PHE A 229 27.21 -1.78 13.56
CA PHE A 229 26.00 -2.27 12.89
C PHE A 229 24.77 -1.41 13.22
N LEU A 230 24.58 -1.02 14.48
CA LEU A 230 23.51 -0.10 14.87
C LEU A 230 23.72 1.32 14.31
N VAL A 231 24.96 1.78 14.17
CA VAL A 231 25.28 3.06 13.52
C VAL A 231 24.84 3.05 12.05
N VAL A 232 25.09 1.94 11.32
CA VAL A 232 24.60 1.77 9.95
C VAL A 232 23.08 1.80 9.90
N ILE A 233 22.39 1.09 10.80
CA ILE A 233 20.93 1.13 10.87
C ILE A 233 20.42 2.54 11.08
N ASN A 234 20.97 3.24 12.09
CA ASN A 234 20.59 4.61 12.40
C ASN A 234 20.80 5.55 11.20
N ALA A 235 21.94 5.43 10.51
CA ALA A 235 22.23 6.24 9.32
C ALA A 235 21.21 6.00 8.20
N VAL A 236 20.88 4.74 7.90
CA VAL A 236 19.88 4.39 6.87
C VAL A 236 18.50 4.89 7.27
N VAL A 237 18.07 4.68 8.52
CA VAL A 237 16.77 5.17 9.02
C VAL A 237 16.69 6.70 8.97
N ALA A 238 17.76 7.41 9.33
CA ALA A 238 17.80 8.86 9.33
C ALA A 238 17.58 9.46 7.93
N VAL A 239 18.15 8.85 6.89
CA VAL A 239 17.95 9.29 5.49
C VAL A 239 16.48 9.19 5.08
N TRP A 240 15.77 8.16 5.54
CA TRP A 240 14.37 7.91 5.18
C TRP A 240 13.35 8.45 6.17
N ALA A 241 13.78 9.09 7.26
CA ALA A 241 12.89 9.61 8.29
C ALA A 241 11.89 10.63 7.74
N ALA A 242 12.33 11.55 6.87
CA ALA A 242 11.47 12.57 6.29
C ALA A 242 10.35 11.96 5.40
N PRO A 243 10.64 11.06 4.43
CA PRO A 243 9.62 10.29 3.73
C PRO A 243 8.72 9.47 4.67
N ALA A 244 9.29 8.88 5.73
CA ALA A 244 8.54 8.03 6.65
C ALA A 244 7.45 8.79 7.43
N VAL A 245 7.73 10.00 7.90
CA VAL A 245 6.73 10.82 8.61
C VAL A 245 5.70 11.46 7.67
N SER A 246 6.03 11.58 6.39
CA SER A 246 5.21 12.25 5.37
C SER A 246 4.61 11.31 4.33
N ALA A 247 4.55 10.01 4.64
CA ALA A 247 4.03 8.99 3.74
C ALA A 247 2.62 9.30 3.21
N SER A 248 1.81 10.03 3.99
CA SER A 248 0.48 10.51 3.62
C SER A 248 0.46 11.41 2.39
N ASP A 249 1.52 12.16 2.09
CA ASP A 249 1.62 12.98 0.87
C ASP A 249 1.54 12.11 -0.40
N PHE A 250 1.93 10.84 -0.30
CA PHE A 250 1.84 9.89 -1.40
C PHE A 250 0.60 9.00 -1.28
N THR A 251 0.33 8.48 -0.08
CA THR A 251 -0.78 7.54 0.13
C THR A 251 -2.16 8.20 0.05
N GLN A 252 -2.26 9.54 0.12
CA GLN A 252 -3.50 10.27 -0.16
C GLN A 252 -4.10 9.96 -1.54
N ASN A 253 -3.31 9.42 -2.47
CA ASN A 253 -3.76 9.01 -3.81
C ASN A 253 -4.22 7.55 -3.89
N ALA A 254 -4.27 6.79 -2.78
CA ALA A 254 -4.56 5.36 -2.79
C ALA A 254 -6.01 5.02 -3.17
N HIS A 255 -6.15 4.03 -4.07
CA HIS A 255 -7.43 3.59 -4.65
C HIS A 255 -8.34 2.79 -3.72
N SER A 256 -7.83 1.98 -2.78
CA SER A 256 -8.71 1.20 -1.89
C SER A 256 -8.03 0.76 -0.60
N PHE A 257 -8.82 0.57 0.47
CA PHE A 257 -8.40 0.05 1.78
C PHE A 257 -8.93 -1.39 2.10
N ARG A 258 -9.79 -1.95 1.21
CA ARG A 258 -10.42 -3.30 1.16
C ARG A 258 -11.54 -3.63 2.16
N ALA A 259 -12.59 -4.32 1.65
CA ALA A 259 -13.92 -4.38 2.24
C ALA A 259 -14.68 -5.71 2.04
N GLN A 260 -15.42 -6.15 3.08
CA GLN A 260 -16.70 -6.84 2.91
C GLN A 260 -17.71 -6.64 4.06
N ALA A 261 -17.26 -6.45 5.31
CA ALA A 261 -18.15 -6.12 6.44
C ALA A 261 -18.77 -4.70 6.41
N TYR A 262 -18.45 -3.90 5.40
CA TYR A 262 -18.67 -2.45 5.36
C TYR A 262 -20.03 -2.02 4.83
N PHE A 263 -20.78 -2.93 4.22
CA PHE A 263 -22.00 -2.59 3.49
C PHE A 263 -23.27 -2.68 4.35
N VAL A 264 -23.24 -3.52 5.38
CA VAL A 264 -24.45 -4.00 6.05
C VAL A 264 -24.48 -3.72 7.54
N LEU A 265 -23.33 -3.32 8.09
CA LEU A 265 -23.14 -2.86 9.46
C LEU A 265 -22.44 -1.48 9.43
N ASP A 266 -22.78 -0.62 10.39
CA ASP A 266 -22.07 0.62 10.67
C ASP A 266 -21.47 0.65 12.09
N THR A 267 -20.80 1.74 12.46
CA THR A 267 -20.15 1.87 13.78
C THR A 267 -21.14 1.80 14.94
N ASP A 268 -22.36 2.33 14.79
CA ASP A 268 -23.35 2.34 15.86
C ASP A 268 -23.84 0.92 16.11
N GLN A 269 -24.13 0.18 15.04
CA GLN A 269 -24.47 -1.24 15.12
C GLN A 269 -23.30 -2.09 15.65
N PHE A 270 -22.06 -1.74 15.31
CA PHE A 270 -20.89 -2.38 15.89
C PHE A 270 -20.82 -2.18 17.42
N GLU A 271 -21.10 -0.97 17.91
CA GLU A 271 -21.12 -0.69 19.36
C GLU A 271 -22.22 -1.51 20.06
N GLU A 272 -23.39 -1.65 19.44
CA GLU A 272 -24.50 -2.47 19.96
C GLU A 272 -24.18 -3.97 19.97
N ILE A 273 -23.57 -4.50 18.89
CA ILE A 273 -23.23 -5.92 18.75
C ILE A 273 -22.00 -6.28 19.61
N GLY A 274 -21.08 -5.34 19.79
CA GLY A 274 -19.84 -5.53 20.52
C GLY A 274 -18.78 -6.34 19.76
N THR A 275 -18.01 -7.16 20.48
CA THR A 275 -16.77 -7.78 20.01
C THR A 275 -16.94 -8.74 18.81
N LEU A 276 -18.15 -9.24 18.57
CA LEU A 276 -18.47 -10.09 17.41
C LEU A 276 -18.42 -9.33 16.08
N ALA A 277 -18.64 -8.00 16.10
CA ALA A 277 -18.53 -7.14 14.94
C ALA A 277 -17.15 -6.45 14.82
N LYS A 278 -16.21 -6.71 15.76
CA LYS A 278 -14.82 -6.25 15.65
C LYS A 278 -14.12 -6.98 14.50
N CYS A 279 -13.57 -6.25 13.55
CA CYS A 279 -12.78 -6.78 12.43
C CYS A 279 -11.61 -5.87 12.03
N SER A 280 -10.69 -6.41 11.24
CA SER A 280 -9.72 -5.62 10.48
C SER A 280 -9.99 -5.80 8.98
N PRO A 281 -10.14 -4.71 8.21
CA PRO A 281 -10.16 -3.33 8.70
C PRO A 281 -11.53 -3.00 9.37
N PRO A 282 -11.64 -1.97 10.25
CA PRO A 282 -12.85 -1.83 11.11
C PRO A 282 -14.13 -1.51 10.33
N ILE A 283 -15.31 -1.71 10.91
CA ILE A 283 -16.57 -1.13 10.37
C ILE A 283 -16.51 0.40 10.52
N ARG A 284 -17.16 1.18 9.65
CA ARG A 284 -17.22 2.66 9.71
C ARG A 284 -18.65 3.13 9.87
N ASP A 285 -18.81 4.43 10.08
CA ASP A 285 -20.11 5.08 10.21
C ASP A 285 -21.01 4.91 8.97
N GLN A 286 -22.28 5.26 9.15
CA GLN A 286 -23.30 5.14 8.13
C GLN A 286 -23.03 6.02 6.89
N GLU A 287 -22.35 7.16 7.05
CA GLU A 287 -21.95 8.01 5.92
C GLU A 287 -20.95 7.27 5.02
N ASN A 288 -19.95 6.62 5.62
CA ASN A 288 -19.01 5.78 4.89
C ASN A 288 -19.70 4.59 4.22
N GLN A 289 -20.64 3.94 4.91
CA GLN A 289 -21.43 2.84 4.35
C GLN A 289 -22.21 3.29 3.10
N LYS A 290 -22.83 4.48 3.10
CA LYS A 290 -23.50 5.06 1.92
C LYS A 290 -22.53 5.23 0.74
N GLY A 291 -21.35 5.81 0.99
CA GLY A 291 -20.31 5.95 -0.04
C GLY A 291 -19.82 4.59 -0.57
N MET A 292 -19.71 3.58 0.29
CA MET A 292 -19.35 2.22 -0.14
C MET A 292 -20.42 1.63 -1.07
N TRP A 293 -21.71 1.81 -0.77
CA TRP A 293 -22.79 1.39 -1.67
C TRP A 293 -22.72 2.08 -3.04
N GLU A 294 -22.50 3.40 -3.08
CA GLU A 294 -22.31 4.13 -4.33
C GLU A 294 -21.17 3.53 -5.17
N LYS A 295 -20.03 3.27 -4.55
CA LYS A 295 -18.88 2.61 -5.21
C LYS A 295 -19.19 1.23 -5.75
N LEU A 296 -19.96 0.44 -5.00
CA LEU A 296 -20.38 -0.89 -5.42
C LEU A 296 -21.28 -0.79 -6.67
N PHE A 297 -22.28 0.09 -6.66
CA PHE A 297 -23.19 0.31 -7.78
C PHE A 297 -22.50 0.92 -9.01
N ASN A 298 -21.44 1.71 -8.81
CA ASN A 298 -20.61 2.24 -9.89
C ASN A 298 -19.63 1.21 -10.49
N GLY A 299 -19.56 0.00 -9.94
CA GLY A 299 -18.64 -1.05 -10.42
C GLY A 299 -17.17 -0.80 -10.07
N GLU A 300 -16.88 0.03 -9.06
CA GLU A 300 -15.51 0.31 -8.58
C GLU A 300 -14.97 -0.81 -7.68
N ILE A 301 -15.84 -1.72 -7.24
CA ILE A 301 -15.51 -2.87 -6.38
C ILE A 301 -15.72 -4.13 -7.20
N ASP A 302 -14.63 -4.84 -7.48
CA ASP A 302 -14.67 -5.98 -8.40
C ASP A 302 -15.45 -7.17 -7.82
N CYS A 303 -15.30 -7.49 -6.54
CA CYS A 303 -15.96 -8.65 -5.94
C CYS A 303 -16.18 -8.48 -4.44
N LEU A 304 -17.16 -9.21 -3.89
CA LEU A 304 -17.45 -9.31 -2.47
C LEU A 304 -16.95 -10.66 -1.94
N VAL A 305 -16.12 -10.65 -0.89
CA VAL A 305 -15.51 -11.87 -0.28
C VAL A 305 -15.65 -11.92 1.24
N SER A 306 -16.03 -13.08 1.81
CA SER A 306 -16.47 -13.21 3.23
C SER A 306 -15.56 -12.58 4.29
N ASP A 307 -14.25 -12.63 4.04
CA ASP A 307 -13.22 -12.46 5.07
C ASP A 307 -13.54 -13.26 6.34
N HIS A 308 -14.11 -14.46 6.14
CA HIS A 308 -14.59 -15.28 7.23
C HIS A 308 -13.44 -15.64 8.16
N SER A 309 -13.56 -15.15 9.39
CA SER A 309 -12.51 -15.25 10.39
C SER A 309 -13.19 -15.64 11.70
N PRO A 310 -13.45 -16.94 11.92
CA PRO A 310 -14.03 -17.44 13.17
C PRO A 310 -12.95 -17.55 14.25
N CYS A 311 -13.34 -17.40 15.52
CA CYS A 311 -12.44 -17.67 16.64
C CYS A 311 -13.20 -18.33 17.80
N PRO A 312 -12.48 -18.96 18.75
CA PRO A 312 -13.06 -19.40 20.01
C PRO A 312 -13.76 -18.24 20.75
N PRO A 313 -14.93 -18.46 21.38
CA PRO A 313 -15.68 -17.42 22.08
C PRO A 313 -14.89 -16.73 23.19
N GLU A 314 -13.95 -17.44 23.82
CA GLU A 314 -13.09 -16.92 24.88
C GLU A 314 -12.20 -15.77 24.36
N MET A 315 -11.80 -15.84 23.09
CA MET A 315 -11.03 -14.78 22.44
C MET A 315 -11.89 -13.57 22.04
N LYS A 316 -13.22 -13.69 22.09
CA LYS A 316 -14.17 -12.57 21.91
C LYS A 316 -14.61 -11.94 23.23
N ALA A 317 -14.21 -12.49 24.38
CA ALA A 317 -14.53 -11.93 25.68
C ALA A 317 -13.72 -10.64 25.97
N GLY A 318 -14.16 -9.89 26.97
CA GLY A 318 -13.52 -8.65 27.39
C GLY A 318 -13.94 -7.44 26.56
N ASN A 319 -13.14 -6.36 26.63
CA ASN A 319 -13.44 -5.12 25.90
C ASN A 319 -13.03 -5.21 24.42
N ILE A 320 -13.58 -4.31 23.60
CA ILE A 320 -13.32 -4.23 22.16
C ILE A 320 -11.81 -4.16 21.86
N MET A 321 -11.00 -3.47 22.67
CA MET A 321 -9.57 -3.33 22.39
C MET A 321 -8.81 -4.66 22.51
N GLN A 322 -9.18 -5.49 23.48
CA GLN A 322 -8.53 -6.76 23.78
C GLN A 322 -9.07 -7.94 22.96
N ALA A 323 -10.36 -7.93 22.64
CA ALA A 323 -11.01 -9.02 21.92
C ALA A 323 -10.38 -9.26 20.54
N TRP A 324 -10.35 -10.49 20.06
CA TRP A 324 -9.80 -10.81 18.74
C TRP A 324 -10.66 -10.22 17.61
N GLY A 325 -10.01 -9.68 16.58
CA GLY A 325 -10.69 -9.07 15.43
C GLY A 325 -10.92 -10.07 14.29
N GLY A 326 -12.18 -10.23 13.89
CA GLY A 326 -12.61 -11.08 12.78
C GLY A 326 -14.11 -11.39 12.86
N ILE A 327 -14.75 -11.52 11.69
CA ILE A 327 -16.20 -11.72 11.57
C ILE A 327 -16.52 -13.15 11.13
N ALA A 328 -17.38 -13.82 11.89
CA ALA A 328 -17.94 -15.11 11.53
C ALA A 328 -19.16 -14.93 10.61
N GLY A 329 -18.94 -14.69 9.32
CA GLY A 329 -20.01 -14.36 8.36
C GLY A 329 -20.09 -15.19 7.07
N LEU A 330 -19.36 -16.30 6.93
CA LEU A 330 -19.29 -17.07 5.67
C LEU A 330 -20.65 -17.50 5.11
N GLN A 331 -21.53 -17.99 5.98
CA GLN A 331 -22.85 -18.52 5.63
C GLN A 331 -23.80 -17.42 5.14
N ASN A 332 -23.62 -16.19 5.60
CA ASN A 332 -24.56 -15.10 5.42
C ASN A 332 -24.12 -14.08 4.36
N CYS A 333 -23.10 -14.39 3.54
CA CYS A 333 -22.68 -13.47 2.48
C CYS A 333 -23.73 -13.32 1.37
N MET A 334 -24.35 -14.43 0.96
CA MET A 334 -25.20 -14.46 -0.24
C MET A 334 -26.59 -13.88 0.00
N ASP A 335 -27.28 -14.35 1.03
CA ASP A 335 -28.66 -13.95 1.36
C ASP A 335 -28.73 -12.51 1.87
N VAL A 336 -27.83 -12.09 2.77
CA VAL A 336 -27.75 -10.71 3.26
C VAL A 336 -27.47 -9.76 2.11
N MET A 337 -26.50 -10.06 1.24
CA MET A 337 -26.21 -9.18 0.11
C MET A 337 -27.29 -9.21 -0.96
N PHE A 338 -27.99 -10.33 -1.16
CA PHE A 338 -29.13 -10.37 -2.08
C PHE A 338 -30.25 -9.46 -1.57
N ASP A 339 -30.61 -9.55 -0.30
CA ASP A 339 -31.60 -8.68 0.33
C ASP A 339 -31.18 -7.20 0.27
N GLU A 340 -29.97 -6.89 0.72
CA GLU A 340 -29.50 -5.50 0.79
C GLU A 340 -29.22 -4.85 -0.57
N ALA A 341 -28.61 -5.58 -1.52
CA ALA A 341 -28.23 -5.02 -2.81
C ALA A 341 -29.36 -5.12 -3.83
N VAL A 342 -29.97 -6.29 -3.98
CA VAL A 342 -30.98 -6.56 -5.02
C VAL A 342 -32.35 -6.08 -4.57
N GLN A 343 -32.87 -6.59 -3.44
CA GLN A 343 -34.24 -6.28 -3.01
C GLN A 343 -34.39 -4.84 -2.52
N LYS A 344 -33.51 -4.39 -1.61
CA LYS A 344 -33.61 -3.07 -0.97
C LYS A 344 -33.09 -1.92 -1.83
N ARG A 345 -32.12 -2.16 -2.72
CA ARG A 345 -31.42 -1.11 -3.48
C ARG A 345 -31.51 -1.27 -5.01
N GLY A 346 -32.18 -2.29 -5.52
CA GLY A 346 -32.47 -2.43 -6.95
C GLY A 346 -31.26 -2.81 -7.81
N MET A 347 -30.24 -3.48 -7.25
CA MET A 347 -29.12 -4.01 -8.04
C MET A 347 -29.62 -5.08 -9.03
N SER A 348 -29.16 -5.01 -10.27
CA SER A 348 -29.50 -6.04 -11.27
C SER A 348 -28.90 -7.41 -10.92
N LEU A 349 -29.65 -8.49 -11.17
CA LEU A 349 -29.19 -9.86 -10.93
C LEU A 349 -27.86 -10.21 -11.63
N PRO A 350 -27.59 -9.79 -12.89
CA PRO A 350 -26.31 -10.04 -13.52
C PRO A 350 -25.14 -9.35 -12.81
N MET A 351 -25.36 -8.14 -12.28
CA MET A 351 -24.35 -7.43 -11.49
C MET A 351 -24.08 -8.14 -10.16
N PHE A 352 -25.13 -8.59 -9.48
CA PHE A 352 -25.01 -9.41 -8.27
C PHE A 352 -24.20 -10.69 -8.54
N GLY A 353 -24.52 -11.42 -9.62
CA GLY A 353 -23.77 -12.61 -10.03
C GLY A 353 -22.29 -12.32 -10.33
N LYS A 354 -21.98 -11.15 -10.94
CA LYS A 354 -20.60 -10.72 -11.16
C LYS A 354 -19.84 -10.48 -9.86
N LEU A 355 -20.43 -9.71 -8.95
CA LEU A 355 -19.82 -9.32 -7.67
C LEU A 355 -19.60 -10.51 -6.74
N MET A 356 -20.54 -11.45 -6.69
CA MET A 356 -20.49 -12.60 -5.79
C MET A 356 -19.70 -13.79 -6.36
N ALA A 357 -19.51 -13.87 -7.68
CA ALA A 357 -18.92 -15.04 -8.31
C ALA A 357 -18.02 -14.75 -9.52
N THR A 358 -18.56 -14.13 -10.58
CA THR A 358 -17.86 -14.09 -11.89
C THR A 358 -16.54 -13.33 -11.84
N ASN A 359 -16.50 -12.15 -11.21
CA ASN A 359 -15.31 -11.33 -11.20
C ASN A 359 -14.17 -11.98 -10.39
N ALA A 360 -14.49 -12.63 -9.26
CA ALA A 360 -13.51 -13.40 -8.51
C ALA A 360 -12.97 -14.58 -9.33
N ALA A 361 -13.85 -15.33 -10.01
CA ALA A 361 -13.43 -16.42 -10.88
C ALA A 361 -12.52 -15.94 -12.01
N ASP A 362 -12.83 -14.81 -12.64
CA ASP A 362 -12.03 -14.21 -13.71
C ASP A 362 -10.66 -13.72 -13.19
N ILE A 363 -10.64 -12.96 -12.08
CA ILE A 363 -9.40 -12.44 -11.44
C ILE A 363 -8.46 -13.58 -11.05
N PHE A 364 -9.00 -14.65 -10.48
CA PHE A 364 -8.22 -15.81 -10.07
C PHE A 364 -8.15 -16.88 -11.16
N GLY A 365 -8.58 -16.64 -12.40
CA GLY A 365 -8.44 -17.61 -13.49
C GLY A 365 -9.07 -18.99 -13.21
N LEU A 366 -10.17 -19.04 -12.47
CA LEU A 366 -10.94 -20.25 -12.18
C LEU A 366 -11.87 -20.56 -13.37
N LYS A 367 -11.30 -21.12 -14.43
CA LYS A 367 -11.97 -21.25 -15.75
C LYS A 367 -13.33 -21.92 -15.68
N HIS A 368 -13.53 -22.93 -14.84
CA HIS A 368 -14.79 -23.68 -14.76
C HIS A 368 -15.81 -23.09 -13.78
N LYS A 369 -15.50 -21.98 -13.08
CA LYS A 369 -16.31 -21.44 -11.97
C LYS A 369 -16.97 -20.10 -12.26
N GLY A 370 -17.95 -19.75 -11.43
CA GLY A 370 -18.49 -18.40 -11.29
C GLY A 370 -19.28 -17.87 -12.49
N ARG A 371 -19.72 -18.73 -13.41
CA ARG A 371 -20.47 -18.33 -14.59
C ARG A 371 -21.46 -19.42 -14.99
N ILE A 372 -22.73 -19.05 -15.18
CA ILE A 372 -23.75 -19.93 -15.76
C ILE A 372 -23.62 -19.84 -17.28
N ALA A 373 -22.87 -20.77 -17.87
CA ALA A 373 -22.62 -20.85 -19.30
C ALA A 373 -22.27 -22.29 -19.71
N PRO A 374 -22.46 -22.68 -20.99
CA PRO A 374 -22.04 -23.98 -21.49
C PRO A 374 -20.56 -24.27 -21.18
N GLY A 375 -20.27 -25.49 -20.73
CA GLY A 375 -18.92 -25.94 -20.39
C GLY A 375 -18.37 -25.45 -19.05
N LYS A 376 -19.18 -24.83 -18.19
CA LYS A 376 -18.83 -24.49 -16.80
C LYS A 376 -19.33 -25.56 -15.84
N ASP A 377 -18.74 -25.63 -14.65
CA ASP A 377 -19.23 -26.50 -13.60
C ASP A 377 -20.64 -26.08 -13.18
N ALA A 378 -21.52 -27.07 -12.99
CA ALA A 378 -22.89 -26.87 -12.54
C ALA A 378 -22.94 -26.52 -11.05
N ASP A 379 -22.44 -25.33 -10.73
CA ASP A 379 -22.37 -24.75 -9.39
C ASP A 379 -23.41 -23.63 -9.28
N LEU A 380 -24.49 -23.90 -8.55
CA LEU A 380 -25.66 -23.03 -8.47
C LEU A 380 -26.11 -22.85 -7.02
N VAL A 381 -26.68 -21.69 -6.73
CA VAL A 381 -27.41 -21.43 -5.49
C VAL A 381 -28.81 -20.99 -5.85
N PHE A 382 -29.81 -21.58 -5.20
CA PHE A 382 -31.21 -21.19 -5.36
C PHE A 382 -31.56 -20.24 -4.22
N ILE A 383 -32.00 -19.05 -4.58
CA ILE A 383 -32.39 -17.99 -3.66
C ILE A 383 -33.88 -17.76 -3.83
N GLN A 384 -34.64 -17.91 -2.75
CA GLN A 384 -36.05 -17.52 -2.69
C GLN A 384 -36.13 -16.04 -2.33
N PRO A 385 -36.53 -15.15 -3.26
CA PRO A 385 -36.76 -13.74 -2.94
C PRO A 385 -38.02 -13.58 -2.08
N ASP A 386 -38.11 -12.43 -1.43
CA ASP A 386 -39.28 -11.99 -0.63
C ASP A 386 -39.73 -13.02 0.42
N SER A 387 -38.76 -13.74 0.97
CA SER A 387 -38.97 -14.78 1.97
C SER A 387 -38.04 -14.52 3.13
N SER A 388 -38.55 -13.79 4.13
CA SER A 388 -37.73 -13.34 5.24
C SER A 388 -37.56 -14.41 6.32
N TYR A 389 -36.47 -14.30 7.08
CA TYR A 389 -36.25 -15.03 8.31
C TYR A 389 -35.36 -14.22 9.26
N VAL A 390 -35.38 -14.57 10.55
CA VAL A 390 -34.45 -14.01 11.55
C VAL A 390 -33.36 -15.03 11.77
N LEU A 391 -32.10 -14.65 11.54
CA LEU A 391 -30.97 -15.54 11.75
C LEU A 391 -30.79 -15.84 13.25
N LYS A 392 -30.73 -17.12 13.61
CA LYS A 392 -30.48 -17.58 14.96
C LYS A 392 -29.13 -18.29 15.06
N ASN A 393 -28.61 -18.43 16.29
CA ASN A 393 -27.40 -19.21 16.53
C ASN A 393 -27.56 -20.67 16.06
N GLU A 394 -28.74 -21.27 16.22
CA GLU A 394 -29.01 -22.66 15.85
C GLU A 394 -28.82 -22.94 14.35
N ASP A 395 -29.08 -21.94 13.50
CA ASP A 395 -28.95 -22.00 12.05
C ASP A 395 -27.49 -22.03 11.58
N LEU A 396 -26.53 -21.68 12.45
CA LEU A 396 -25.12 -21.57 12.09
C LEU A 396 -24.44 -22.94 12.08
N GLU A 397 -23.74 -23.22 10.98
CA GLU A 397 -22.92 -24.43 10.79
C GLU A 397 -21.44 -24.23 11.14
N TYR A 398 -21.11 -23.09 11.76
CA TYR A 398 -19.76 -22.83 12.26
C TYR A 398 -19.46 -23.70 13.48
N ARG A 399 -18.16 -23.98 13.70
CA ARG A 399 -17.69 -24.68 14.91
C ARG A 399 -18.20 -24.02 16.21
N HIS A 400 -18.22 -22.69 16.23
CA HIS A 400 -18.81 -21.91 17.32
C HIS A 400 -20.00 -21.14 16.76
N LYS A 401 -21.20 -21.45 17.25
CA LYS A 401 -22.48 -20.92 16.77
C LYS A 401 -22.70 -19.47 17.20
N VAL A 402 -21.85 -18.57 16.72
CA VAL A 402 -21.89 -17.13 16.96
C VAL A 402 -21.62 -16.36 15.66
N SER A 403 -22.30 -15.23 15.47
CA SER A 403 -22.13 -14.33 14.34
C SER A 403 -22.68 -12.95 14.69
N PRO A 404 -22.09 -11.84 14.19
CA PRO A 404 -22.67 -10.51 14.36
C PRO A 404 -24.01 -10.33 13.61
N TYR A 405 -24.38 -11.27 12.73
CA TYR A 405 -25.65 -11.23 12.00
C TYR A 405 -26.80 -11.92 12.74
N VAL A 406 -26.54 -12.58 13.87
CA VAL A 406 -27.59 -13.22 14.66
C VAL A 406 -28.57 -12.15 15.17
N GLY A 407 -29.86 -12.42 15.05
CA GLY A 407 -30.94 -11.47 15.32
C GLY A 407 -31.31 -10.58 14.12
N ARG A 408 -30.53 -10.59 13.03
CA ARG A 408 -30.87 -9.84 11.81
C ARG A 408 -32.02 -10.50 11.06
N THR A 409 -33.00 -9.70 10.65
CA THR A 409 -34.01 -10.10 9.66
C THR A 409 -33.42 -9.99 8.26
N ILE A 410 -33.35 -11.12 7.55
CA ILE A 410 -32.83 -11.22 6.17
C ILE A 410 -34.00 -11.53 5.25
N GLY A 411 -34.20 -10.72 4.20
CA GLY A 411 -35.38 -10.72 3.32
C GLY A 411 -35.44 -11.80 2.23
N ALA A 412 -34.43 -12.66 2.15
CA ALA A 412 -34.35 -13.78 1.22
C ALA A 412 -33.71 -15.01 1.89
N ARG A 413 -33.96 -16.19 1.31
CA ARG A 413 -33.46 -17.48 1.83
C ARG A 413 -32.76 -18.28 0.76
N ILE A 414 -31.66 -18.92 1.13
CA ILE A 414 -31.03 -19.95 0.29
C ILE A 414 -31.83 -21.25 0.45
N THR A 415 -32.39 -21.77 -0.63
CA THR A 415 -33.20 -22.99 -0.61
C THR A 415 -32.39 -24.22 -0.97
N LYS A 416 -31.45 -24.09 -1.92
CA LYS A 416 -30.55 -25.17 -2.33
C LYS A 416 -29.17 -24.63 -2.73
N THR A 417 -28.14 -25.43 -2.49
CA THR A 417 -26.80 -25.23 -3.06
C THR A 417 -26.40 -26.48 -3.82
N ILE A 418 -26.05 -26.32 -5.09
CA ILE A 418 -25.66 -27.38 -6.01
C ILE A 418 -24.17 -27.20 -6.34
N LEU A 419 -23.41 -28.29 -6.24
CA LEU A 419 -21.98 -28.32 -6.54
C LEU A 419 -21.68 -29.45 -7.54
N ARG A 420 -21.26 -29.07 -8.75
CA ARG A 420 -21.02 -29.95 -9.90
C ARG A 420 -22.21 -30.90 -10.13
N GLY A 421 -23.41 -30.32 -10.18
CA GLY A 421 -24.65 -31.03 -10.53
C GLY A 421 -25.38 -31.72 -9.38
N ASP A 422 -24.76 -31.90 -8.22
CA ASP A 422 -25.41 -32.54 -7.06
C ASP A 422 -25.79 -31.51 -5.99
N VAL A 423 -26.99 -31.66 -5.42
CA VAL A 423 -27.44 -30.88 -4.26
C VAL A 423 -26.57 -31.24 -3.06
N ILE A 424 -25.83 -30.25 -2.53
CA ILE A 424 -25.00 -30.41 -1.34
C ILE A 424 -25.60 -29.78 -0.09
N TYR A 425 -26.54 -28.84 -0.27
CA TYR A 425 -27.34 -28.26 0.80
C TYR A 425 -28.77 -28.08 0.30
N ASP A 426 -29.71 -28.38 1.18
CA ASP A 426 -31.14 -28.26 0.98
C ASP A 426 -31.76 -27.72 2.28
N ILE A 427 -32.57 -26.67 2.18
CA ILE A 427 -33.15 -26.04 3.39
C ILE A 427 -34.06 -26.98 4.18
N GLU A 428 -34.67 -27.98 3.54
CA GLU A 428 -35.56 -28.96 4.17
C GLU A 428 -34.81 -30.23 4.61
N HIS A 429 -33.75 -30.61 3.87
CA HIS A 429 -33.05 -31.89 4.06
C HIS A 429 -31.62 -31.75 4.62
N GLY A 430 -31.15 -30.54 4.89
CA GLY A 430 -29.81 -30.26 5.39
C GLY A 430 -28.72 -30.59 4.36
N PHE A 431 -27.82 -31.52 4.70
CA PHE A 431 -26.69 -31.94 3.86
C PHE A 431 -26.93 -33.36 3.32
N PRO A 432 -27.57 -33.53 2.16
CA PRO A 432 -28.07 -34.83 1.70
C PRO A 432 -26.99 -35.80 1.20
N VAL A 433 -25.75 -35.34 1.00
CA VAL A 433 -24.64 -36.14 0.44
C VAL A 433 -23.38 -36.02 1.29
N PRO A 434 -22.50 -37.03 1.29
CA PRO A 434 -21.21 -36.93 1.96
C PRO A 434 -20.33 -35.83 1.33
N PRO A 435 -19.32 -35.31 2.07
CA PRO A 435 -18.43 -34.27 1.56
C PRO A 435 -17.77 -34.68 0.23
N LYS A 436 -18.09 -33.93 -0.83
CA LYS A 436 -17.58 -34.19 -2.19
C LYS A 436 -16.72 -33.05 -2.75
N GLY A 437 -16.39 -32.05 -1.94
CA GLY A 437 -15.53 -30.93 -2.34
C GLY A 437 -14.15 -31.38 -2.80
N GLN A 438 -13.52 -30.61 -3.68
CA GLN A 438 -12.18 -30.89 -4.21
C GLN A 438 -11.33 -29.62 -4.17
N PHE A 439 -10.03 -29.77 -3.92
CA PHE A 439 -9.08 -28.69 -4.16
C PHE A 439 -9.02 -28.34 -5.65
N ILE A 440 -8.81 -27.07 -5.95
CA ILE A 440 -8.64 -26.59 -7.33
C ILE A 440 -7.18 -26.16 -7.52
N LEU A 441 -6.45 -26.92 -8.33
CA LEU A 441 -5.09 -26.61 -8.75
C LEU A 441 -5.10 -26.25 -10.24
N LYS A 442 -4.81 -24.98 -10.57
CA LYS A 442 -5.06 -24.42 -11.92
C LYS A 442 -4.28 -25.07 -13.06
N HIS A 443 -3.16 -25.72 -12.78
CA HIS A 443 -2.36 -26.41 -13.80
C HIS A 443 -2.95 -27.79 -14.20
N GLN A 444 -4.05 -28.20 -13.57
CA GLN A 444 -4.75 -29.47 -13.82
C GLN A 444 -6.19 -29.27 -14.37
N GLN A 445 -6.58 -28.03 -14.75
CA GLN A 445 -7.94 -27.65 -15.16
C GLN A 445 -8.09 -27.12 -16.58
#